data_AF-A0A523PGN1-F1
#
_entry.id   AF-A0A523PGN1-F1
#
_cell.length_a   1.000
_cell.length_b   1.000
_cell.length_c   1.000
_cell.angle_alpha   90.00
_cell.angle_beta   90.00
_cell.angle_gamma   90.00
#
_symmetry.space_group_name_H-M   'P 1'
#
loop_
_entity.id
_entity.type
_entity.pdbx_description
1 polymer ?
#
loop_
_entity_poly.entity_id
_entity_poly.type
_entity_poly.pdbx_seq_one_letter_code
_entity_poly.pdbx_strand_id
1 'polypeptide(L)'
;YQDYTIRSRVSEGASLAGATKTAIDVSFSETGSLSAVPTTPASLGLASPASYQGKYVLSITVGPSGLITVALQSIGDLGTASGTNFSYSPISRGGNLEWNILDNGSLPAKYLPRR
;
A
#
# COMPACT_ATOMS: atom_id res chain seq x y z
N TYR A 1 -24.67 1.86 -5.64
CA TYR A 1 -23.81 2.32 -6.74
C TYR A 1 -22.55 3.01 -6.20
N GLN A 2 -22.67 3.91 -5.21
CA GLN A 2 -21.52 4.58 -4.57
C GLN A 2 -20.48 3.61 -3.99
N ASP A 3 -20.88 2.50 -3.36
CA ASP A 3 -19.94 1.54 -2.79
C ASP A 3 -18.97 0.93 -3.83
N TYR A 4 -19.47 0.64 -5.03
CA TYR A 4 -18.67 0.08 -6.11
C TYR A 4 -17.65 1.09 -6.63
N THR A 5 -18.05 2.37 -6.74
CA THR A 5 -17.15 3.44 -7.16
C THR A 5 -16.05 3.69 -6.13
N ILE A 6 -16.38 3.70 -4.84
CA ILE A 6 -15.39 3.83 -3.76
C ILE A 6 -14.41 2.66 -3.80
N ARG A 7 -14.91 1.42 -3.92
CA ARG A 7 -14.06 0.23 -4.02
C ARG A 7 -13.14 0.28 -5.25
N SER A 8 -13.65 0.72 -6.40
CA SER A 8 -12.83 0.91 -7.61
C SER A 8 -11.73 1.94 -7.41
N ARG A 9 -12.01 3.04 -6.70
CA ARG A 9 -11.03 4.09 -6.37
C ARG A 9 -9.96 3.58 -5.40
N VAL A 10 -10.35 2.81 -4.39
CA VAL A 10 -9.41 2.15 -3.46
C VAL A 10 -8.52 1.15 -4.21
N SER A 11 -9.07 0.39 -5.16
CA SER A 11 -8.31 -0.52 -6.01
C SER A 11 -7.25 0.18 -6.87
N GLU A 12 -7.45 1.45 -7.27
CA GLU A 12 -6.41 2.23 -7.95
C GLU A 12 -5.17 2.40 -7.05
N GLY A 13 -5.38 2.68 -5.76
CA GLY A 13 -4.31 2.74 -4.78
C GLY A 13 -3.63 1.38 -4.54
N ALA A 14 -4.37 0.29 -4.64
CA ALA A 14 -3.80 -1.05 -4.60
C ALA A 14 -2.86 -1.33 -5.78
N SER A 15 -3.23 -0.90 -6.99
CA SER A 15 -2.38 -1.00 -8.19
C SER A 15 -1.10 -0.19 -8.01
N LEU A 16 -1.19 1.03 -7.47
CA LEU A 16 -0.03 1.88 -7.21
C LEU A 16 0.91 1.25 -6.17
N ALA A 17 0.35 0.65 -5.11
CA ALA A 17 1.10 -0.10 -4.11
C ALA A 17 1.72 -1.39 -4.66
N GLY A 18 1.22 -1.92 -5.78
CA GLY A 18 1.78 -3.10 -6.44
C GLY A 18 3.24 -2.92 -6.84
N ALA A 19 3.61 -1.76 -7.38
CA ALA A 19 5.01 -1.45 -7.71
C ALA A 19 5.90 -1.44 -6.45
N THR A 20 5.39 -0.89 -5.35
CA THR A 20 6.09 -0.88 -4.05
C THR A 20 6.26 -2.28 -3.48
N LYS A 21 5.23 -3.15 -3.59
CA LYS A 21 5.32 -4.56 -3.19
C LYS A 21 6.42 -5.27 -3.96
N THR A 22 6.46 -5.11 -5.28
CA THR A 22 7.51 -5.73 -6.12
C THR A 22 8.89 -5.27 -5.70
N ALA A 23 9.10 -3.97 -5.42
CA ALA A 23 10.39 -3.47 -4.98
C ALA A 23 10.82 -4.09 -3.62
N ILE A 24 9.88 -4.29 -2.71
CA ILE A 24 10.14 -4.95 -1.42
C ILE A 24 10.43 -6.44 -1.63
N ASP A 25 9.72 -7.13 -2.52
CA ASP A 25 9.98 -8.52 -2.90
C ASP A 25 11.40 -8.71 -3.47
N VAL A 26 11.84 -7.80 -4.34
CA VAL A 26 13.22 -7.79 -4.86
C VAL A 26 14.21 -7.58 -3.73
N SER A 27 14.02 -6.56 -2.89
CA SER A 27 14.91 -6.28 -1.76
C SER A 27 14.97 -7.44 -0.76
N PHE A 28 13.85 -8.10 -0.50
CA PHE A 28 13.79 -9.30 0.33
C PHE A 28 14.49 -10.49 -0.33
N SER A 29 14.36 -10.66 -1.64
CA SER A 29 15.05 -11.72 -2.38
C SER A 29 16.57 -11.53 -2.38
N GLU A 30 17.06 -10.28 -2.38
CA GLU A 30 18.48 -9.96 -2.32
C GLU A 30 19.06 -10.07 -0.91
N THR A 31 18.30 -9.65 0.12
CA THR A 31 18.78 -9.59 1.50
C THR A 31 18.41 -10.79 2.36
N GLY A 32 17.38 -11.55 1.95
CA GLY A 32 16.78 -12.64 2.71
C GLY A 32 16.05 -12.23 3.99
N SER A 33 15.89 -10.92 4.25
CA SER A 33 15.34 -10.43 5.53
C SER A 33 14.47 -9.20 5.35
N LEU A 34 13.25 -9.26 5.90
CA LEU A 34 12.31 -8.13 5.90
C LEU A 34 12.87 -6.94 6.70
N SER A 35 13.65 -7.19 7.75
CA SER A 35 14.25 -6.12 8.55
C SER A 35 15.36 -5.36 7.80
N ALA A 36 15.90 -5.94 6.74
CA ALA A 36 16.89 -5.31 5.87
C ALA A 36 16.24 -4.49 4.73
N VAL A 37 14.92 -4.56 4.56
CA VAL A 37 14.19 -3.78 3.56
C VAL A 37 14.31 -2.29 3.89
N PRO A 38 14.82 -1.46 2.96
CA PRO A 38 14.92 -0.04 3.17
C PRO A 38 13.54 0.60 3.39
N THR A 39 13.45 1.53 4.34
CA THR A 39 12.23 2.32 4.59
C THR A 39 12.14 3.57 3.72
N THR A 40 13.20 3.88 2.99
CA THR A 40 13.28 5.03 2.08
C THR A 40 12.93 4.61 0.66
N PRO A 41 11.93 5.23 0.01
CA PRO A 41 11.55 4.88 -1.36
C PRO A 41 12.71 4.95 -2.35
N ALA A 42 13.58 5.95 -2.21
CA ALA A 42 14.75 6.10 -3.07
C ALA A 42 15.69 4.87 -3.03
N SER A 43 15.81 4.22 -1.87
CA SER A 43 16.62 3.01 -1.68
C SER A 43 15.96 1.76 -2.27
N LEU A 44 14.65 1.80 -2.49
CA LEU A 44 13.89 0.77 -3.18
C LEU A 44 13.75 1.04 -4.69
N GLY A 45 14.44 2.06 -5.22
CA GLY A 45 14.26 2.50 -6.62
C GLY A 45 12.88 3.09 -6.89
N LEU A 46 12.16 3.48 -5.85
CA LEU A 46 10.82 4.05 -5.88
C LEU A 46 10.91 5.59 -5.88
N ALA A 47 9.90 6.23 -6.48
CA ALA A 47 9.79 7.67 -6.48
C ALA A 47 9.60 8.23 -5.06
N SER A 48 9.73 9.54 -4.85
CA SER A 48 9.44 10.14 -3.55
C SER A 48 8.01 9.80 -3.08
N PRO A 49 7.71 9.66 -1.77
CA PRO A 49 6.35 9.37 -1.27
C PRO A 49 5.30 10.35 -1.79
N ALA A 50 5.71 11.61 -2.01
CA ALA A 50 4.88 12.68 -2.57
C ALA A 50 4.76 12.61 -4.10
N SER A 51 5.62 11.86 -4.80
CA SER A 51 5.41 11.55 -6.23
C SER A 51 4.44 10.37 -6.42
N TYR A 52 4.19 9.55 -5.39
CA TYR A 52 3.11 8.56 -5.38
C TYR A 52 1.73 9.18 -5.10
N GLN A 53 1.50 10.38 -5.63
CA GLN A 53 0.21 11.05 -5.59
C GLN A 53 -0.59 10.65 -6.83
N GLY A 54 -1.67 9.91 -6.61
CA GLY A 54 -2.67 9.60 -7.63
C GLY A 54 -3.87 10.52 -7.48
N LYS A 55 -4.88 10.34 -8.36
CA LYS A 55 -6.15 11.07 -8.24
C LYS A 55 -6.86 10.77 -6.91
N TYR A 56 -6.72 9.55 -6.40
CA TYR A 56 -7.34 9.10 -5.14
C TYR A 56 -6.32 8.75 -4.05
N VAL A 57 -5.02 8.69 -4.37
CA VAL A 57 -3.94 8.36 -3.43
C VAL A 57 -3.20 9.63 -3.04
N LEU A 58 -3.10 9.87 -1.74
CA LEU A 58 -2.37 11.00 -1.18
C LEU A 58 -0.87 10.71 -1.04
N SER A 59 -0.52 9.51 -0.57
CA SER A 59 0.87 9.11 -0.42
C SER A 59 1.01 7.62 -0.24
N ILE A 60 2.19 7.12 -0.56
CA ILE A 60 2.61 5.75 -0.27
C ILE A 60 3.92 5.81 0.50
N THR A 61 3.93 5.21 1.68
CA THR A 61 5.11 5.15 2.54
C THR A 61 5.50 3.70 2.80
N VAL A 62 6.81 3.46 2.96
CA VAL A 62 7.35 2.17 3.36
C VAL A 62 7.90 2.31 4.77
N GLY A 63 7.32 1.56 5.70
CA GLY A 63 7.72 1.45 7.09
C GLY A 63 8.68 0.28 7.33
N PRO A 64 9.10 0.09 8.59
CA PRO A 64 9.99 -1.00 8.96
C PRO A 64 9.40 -2.37 8.58
N SER A 65 10.28 -3.32 8.27
CA SER A 65 9.89 -4.66 7.81
C SER A 65 9.06 -4.69 6.53
N GLY A 66 9.18 -3.66 5.67
CA GLY A 66 8.46 -3.58 4.39
C GLY A 66 6.97 -3.27 4.53
N LEU A 67 6.53 -2.70 5.66
CA LEU A 67 5.12 -2.31 5.85
C LEU A 67 4.76 -1.16 4.90
N ILE A 68 3.95 -1.41 3.88
CA ILE A 68 3.49 -0.37 2.96
C ILE A 68 2.24 0.28 3.55
N THR A 69 2.20 1.60 3.63
CA THR A 69 0.98 2.34 4.01
C THR A 69 0.54 3.22 2.86
N VAL A 70 -0.72 3.05 2.45
CA VAL A 70 -1.35 3.83 1.38
C VAL A 70 -2.35 4.78 2.03
N ALA A 71 -2.05 6.07 1.98
CA ALA A 71 -2.97 7.11 2.40
C ALA A 71 -3.83 7.54 1.21
N LEU A 72 -5.14 7.57 1.40
CA LEU A 72 -6.08 8.06 0.39
C LEU A 72 -6.29 9.56 0.54
N GLN A 73 -6.62 10.23 -0.57
CA GLN A 73 -6.93 11.66 -0.54
C GLN A 73 -8.20 11.93 0.26
N SER A 74 -8.27 13.12 0.87
CA SER A 74 -9.47 13.60 1.54
C SER A 74 -10.38 14.34 0.56
N ILE A 75 -10.95 13.64 -0.41
CA ILE A 75 -11.83 14.20 -1.44
C ILE A 75 -13.22 13.57 -1.40
N GLY A 76 -14.25 14.35 -1.73
CA GLY A 76 -15.65 13.93 -1.71
C GLY A 76 -15.95 12.69 -2.58
N ASP A 77 -15.20 12.51 -3.67
CA ASP A 77 -15.23 11.31 -4.50
C ASP A 77 -14.99 10.03 -3.70
N LEU A 78 -14.12 10.03 -2.70
CA LEU A 78 -13.85 8.82 -1.93
C LEU A 78 -14.94 8.50 -0.89
N GLY A 79 -15.92 9.39 -0.69
CA GLY A 79 -17.02 9.18 0.25
C GLY A 79 -16.50 8.78 1.63
N THR A 80 -16.93 7.62 2.13
CA THR A 80 -16.49 7.08 3.42
C THR A 80 -15.02 6.61 3.46
N ALA A 81 -14.35 6.50 2.31
CA ALA A 81 -12.91 6.20 2.23
C ALA A 81 -12.03 7.46 2.19
N SER A 82 -12.65 8.64 2.14
CA SER A 82 -11.94 9.92 2.08
C SER A 82 -11.08 10.13 3.32
N GLY A 83 -9.79 10.43 3.14
CA GLY A 83 -8.85 10.67 4.24
C GLY A 83 -8.51 9.42 5.06
N THR A 84 -8.91 8.24 4.60
CA THR A 84 -8.57 6.97 5.24
C THR A 84 -7.25 6.42 4.71
N ASN A 85 -6.76 5.36 5.33
CA ASN A 85 -5.56 4.66 4.88
C ASN A 85 -5.71 3.16 5.09
N PHE A 86 -4.92 2.39 4.35
CA PHE A 86 -4.80 0.96 4.51
C PHE A 86 -3.33 0.58 4.34
N SER A 87 -2.93 -0.54 4.93
CA SER A 87 -1.54 -0.98 4.89
C SER A 87 -1.41 -2.38 4.31
N TYR A 88 -0.27 -2.66 3.69
CA TYR A 88 0.14 -4.00 3.30
C TYR A 88 1.33 -4.43 4.15
N SER A 89 1.19 -5.54 4.84
CA SER A 89 2.26 -6.16 5.61
C SER A 89 2.75 -7.41 4.87
N PRO A 90 4.05 -7.49 4.54
CA PRO A 90 4.63 -8.70 4.00
C PRO A 90 4.88 -9.70 5.13
N ILE A 91 4.57 -10.97 4.87
CA ILE A 91 4.82 -12.10 5.76
C ILE A 91 5.73 -13.05 5.01
N SER A 92 6.94 -13.27 5.53
CA SER A 92 7.85 -14.23 4.93
C SER A 92 7.36 -15.66 5.19
N ARG A 93 7.15 -16.42 4.11
CA ARG A 93 6.82 -17.86 4.14
C ARG A 93 7.99 -18.64 3.56
N GLY A 94 9.18 -18.46 4.14
CA GLY A 94 10.43 -18.96 3.58
C GLY A 94 10.93 -18.07 2.44
N GLY A 95 11.05 -18.63 1.24
CA GLY A 95 11.57 -17.93 0.05
C GLY A 95 10.58 -17.03 -0.70
N ASN A 96 9.34 -16.90 -0.20
CA ASN A 96 8.30 -16.08 -0.84
C ASN A 96 7.64 -15.15 0.18
N LEU A 97 7.20 -13.98 -0.27
CA LEU A 97 6.42 -13.05 0.55
C LEU A 97 4.92 -13.23 0.31
N GLU A 98 4.18 -13.36 1.41
CA GLU A 98 2.72 -13.32 1.42
C GLU A 98 2.29 -11.92 1.87
N TRP A 99 1.50 -11.23 1.05
CA TRP A 99 1.08 -9.86 1.34
C TRP A 99 -0.27 -9.83 2.02
N ASN A 100 -0.29 -9.47 3.30
CA ASN A 100 -1.52 -9.27 4.03
C ASN A 100 -1.99 -7.81 3.96
N ILE A 101 -3.30 -7.61 3.80
CA ILE A 101 -3.93 -6.30 3.90
C ILE A 101 -4.34 -6.08 5.35
N LEU A 102 -3.84 -5.01 5.95
CA LEU A 102 -4.24 -4.55 7.27
C LEU A 102 -5.23 -3.42 7.11
N ASP A 103 -6.40 -3.58 7.73
CA ASP A 103 -7.29 -2.46 7.99
C ASP A 103 -6.70 -1.67 9.17
N ASN A 104 -6.38 -0.40 8.96
CA ASN A 104 -5.99 0.48 10.05
C ASN A 104 -7.22 1.00 10.83
N GLY A 105 -8.35 0.27 10.80
CA GLY A 105 -9.63 0.65 11.41
C GLY A 105 -10.36 1.82 10.75
N SER A 106 -9.68 2.63 9.92
CA SER A 106 -10.27 3.84 9.31
C SER A 106 -11.08 3.56 8.04
N LEU A 107 -10.75 2.51 7.29
CA LEU A 107 -11.47 2.12 6.07
C LEU A 107 -12.41 0.95 6.36
N PRO A 108 -13.72 1.05 6.08
CA PRO A 108 -14.63 -0.08 6.23
C PRO A 108 -14.16 -1.27 5.39
N ALA A 109 -14.02 -2.45 6.00
CA ALA A 109 -13.44 -3.64 5.36
C ALA A 109 -14.11 -4.04 4.03
N LYS A 110 -15.37 -3.64 3.81
CA LYS A 110 -16.10 -3.82 2.55
C LYS A 110 -15.45 -3.13 1.34
N TYR A 111 -14.63 -2.11 1.56
CA TYR A 111 -13.95 -1.33 0.53
C TYR A 111 -12.50 -1.73 0.32
N LEU A 112 -11.95 -2.60 1.16
CA LEU A 112 -10.61 -3.10 0.98
C LEU A 112 -10.53 -3.93 -0.32
N PRO A 113 -9.40 -3.85 -1.05
CA PRO A 113 -9.12 -4.78 -2.13
C PRO A 113 -9.22 -6.20 -1.56
N ARG A 114 -9.90 -7.11 -2.26
CA ARG A 114 -9.91 -8.51 -1.80
C ARG A 114 -8.50 -9.07 -1.96
N ARG A 115 -8.06 -9.82 -0.96
CA ARG A 115 -6.82 -10.62 -1.00
C ARG A 115 -6.76 -11.46 -2.27
#